data_AF-A0A496YDA8-F1
#
_entry.id   AF-A0A496YDA8-F1
#
_cell.length_a   1.000
_cell.length_b   1.000
_cell.length_c   1.000
_cell.angle_alpha   90.00
_cell.angle_beta   90.00
_cell.angle_gamma   90.00
#
_symmetry.space_group_name_H-M   'P 1'
#
loop_
_entity.id
_entity.type
_entity.pdbx_description
1 polymer ?
#
loop_
_entity_poly.entity_id
_entity_poly.type
_entity_poly.pdbx_seq_one_letter_code
_entity_poly.pdbx_strand_id
1 'polypeptide(L)' 'MRPCDMSIRKTLDLAEEMIKLADEGDAVREDDGCGVLYGVLRDSAFRIKKLAEKERSAHIKKGWWKEEPERGDAI' A
#
# COMPACT_ATOMS: atom_id res chain seq x y z
N MET A 1 4.31 -10.56 -15.00
CA MET A 1 3.15 -10.12 -14.19
C MET A 1 2.09 -9.49 -15.12
N ARG A 2 0.77 -9.62 -14.88
CA ARG A 2 -0.26 -8.99 -15.73
C ARG A 2 -0.36 -7.48 -15.46
N PRO A 3 -0.84 -6.63 -16.39
CA PRO A 3 -1.00 -5.19 -16.13
C PRO A 3 -1.87 -4.87 -14.91
N CYS A 4 -2.91 -5.68 -14.65
CA CYS A 4 -3.75 -5.51 -13.46
C CYS A 4 -3.02 -5.85 -12.14
N ASP A 5 -2.14 -6.84 -12.14
CA ASP A 5 -1.31 -7.18 -10.97
C ASP A 5 -0.37 -6.02 -10.63
N MET A 6 0.18 -5.34 -11.64
CA MET A 6 1.03 -4.16 -11.45
C MET A 6 0.27 -3.02 -10.78
N SER A 7 -0.99 -2.79 -11.16
CA SER A 7 -1.83 -1.80 -10.49
C SER A 7 -2.11 -2.17 -9.04
N ILE A 8 -2.36 -3.44 -8.73
CA ILE A 8 -2.55 -3.91 -7.35
C ILE A 8 -1.27 -3.69 -6.53
N ARG A 9 -0.10 -4.00 -7.10
CA ARG A 9 1.20 -3.77 -6.45
C ARG A 9 1.42 -2.28 -6.15
N LYS A 10 1.22 -1.41 -7.15
CA LYS A 10 1.33 0.05 -6.96
C LYS A 10 0.35 0.58 -5.91
N THR A 11 -0.85 0.02 -5.82
CA THR A 11 -1.81 0.39 -4.78
C THR A 11 -1.34 -0.02 -3.38
N LEU A 12 -0.70 -1.19 -3.25
CA LEU A 12 -0.08 -1.61 -1.99
C LEU A 12 1.07 -0.69 -1.60
N ASP A 13 1.96 -0.39 -2.55
CA ASP A 13 3.09 0.52 -2.34
C ASP A 13 2.60 1.92 -1.91
N LEU A 14 1.58 2.45 -2.58
CA LEU A 14 0.95 3.73 -2.22
C LEU A 14 0.34 3.69 -0.82
N ALA A 15 -0.31 2.59 -0.43
CA ALA A 15 -0.89 2.47 0.91
C ALA A 15 0.18 2.48 2.00
N GLU A 16 1.35 1.87 1.76
CA GLU A 16 2.50 1.97 2.68
C GLU A 16 3.03 3.40 2.78
N GLU A 17 3.15 4.11 1.65
CA GLU A 17 3.56 5.52 1.64
C GLU A 17 2.57 6.40 2.41
N MET A 18 1.26 6.14 2.26
CA MET A 18 0.22 6.85 3.02
C MET A 18 0.33 6.60 4.52
N ILE A 19 0.61 5.37 4.96
CA ILE A 19 0.81 5.04 6.39
C ILE A 19 2.01 5.81 6.92
N LYS A 20 3.14 5.76 6.22
CA LYS A 20 4.38 6.45 6.60
C LYS A 20 4.17 7.96 6.72
N LEU A 21 3.52 8.57 5.72
CA LEU A 21 3.21 10.00 5.73
C LEU A 21 2.27 10.39 6.87
N ALA A 22 1.28 9.54 7.18
CA ALA A 22 0.39 9.77 8.31
C ALA A 22 1.15 9.74 9.64
N ASP A 23 2.08 8.81 9.83
CA ASP A 23 2.87 8.70 11.05
C ASP A 23 3.86 9.86 11.21
N GLU A 24 4.54 10.25 10.13
CA GLU A 24 5.42 11.43 10.11
C GLU A 24 4.65 12.71 10.43
N GLY A 25 3.48 12.89 9.80
CA GLY A 25 2.63 14.06 10.00
C GLY A 25 2.04 14.15 11.40
N ASP A 26 1.55 13.03 11.94
CA ASP A 26 1.00 12.97 13.30
C ASP A 26 2.07 13.23 14.36
N ALA A 27 3.33 12.86 14.10
CA ALA A 27 4.46 13.12 15.00
C ALA A 27 4.85 14.61 15.10
N VAL A 28 4.59 15.40 14.05
CA VAL A 28 4.95 16.84 13.99
C VAL A 28 3.73 17.78 14.02
N ARG A 29 2.54 17.26 14.31
CA ARG A 29 1.30 18.05 14.27
C ARG A 29 1.34 19.23 15.26
N GLU A 30 0.88 20.39 14.79
CA GLU A 30 0.82 21.62 15.60
C GLU A 30 -0.60 21.95 16.09
N ASP A 31 -1.62 21.33 15.48
CA ASP A 31 -3.02 21.54 15.82
C ASP A 31 -3.88 20.28 15.65
N ASP A 32 -5.13 20.39 16.10
CA ASP A 32 -6.13 19.32 15.99
C ASP A 32 -6.50 19.01 14.53
N GLY A 33 -6.42 20.01 13.63
CA GLY A 33 -6.72 19.86 12.21
C GLY A 33 -5.76 18.90 11.52
N CYS A 34 -4.46 19.02 11.81
CA CYS A 34 -3.43 18.09 11.38
C CYS A 34 -3.68 16.68 11.93
N GLY A 35 -4.09 16.57 13.20
CA GLY A 35 -4.46 15.28 13.80
C GLY A 35 -5.61 14.59 13.06
N VAL A 36 -6.66 15.35 12.68
CA VAL A 36 -7.77 14.82 11.87
C VAL A 36 -7.29 14.39 10.49
N LEU A 37 -6.49 15.21 9.81
CA LEU A 37 -5.97 14.91 8.47
C LEU A 37 -5.16 13.61 8.45
N TYR A 38 -4.17 13.49 9.34
CA TYR A 38 -3.30 12.32 9.37
C TYR A 38 -4.02 11.08 9.92
N GLY A 39 -5.00 11.24 10.81
CA GLY A 39 -5.92 10.16 11.19
C GLY A 39 -6.72 9.62 10.01
N VAL A 40 -7.34 10.50 9.21
CA VAL A 40 -8.08 10.10 8.00
C VAL A 40 -7.18 9.45 6.96
N LEU A 41 -5.97 9.98 6.78
CA LEU A 41 -4.98 9.42 5.85
C LEU A 41 -4.61 7.99 6.27
N ARG A 42 -4.29 7.77 7.55
CA ARG A 42 -3.95 6.46 8.13
C ARG A 42 -5.09 5.45 7.95
N ASP A 43 -6.32 5.83 8.32
CA ASP A 43 -7.49 4.96 8.19
C ASP A 43 -7.77 4.58 6.74
N SER A 44 -7.65 5.54 5.82
CA SER A 44 -7.83 5.31 4.39
C SER A 44 -6.78 4.36 3.85
N ALA A 45 -5.52 4.53 4.25
CA ALA A 45 -4.41 3.67 3.85
C ALA A 45 -4.66 2.20 4.26
N PHE A 46 -5.05 1.94 5.51
CA PHE A 46 -5.35 0.58 5.96
C PHE A 46 -6.54 -0.04 5.22
N ARG A 47 -7.59 0.73 4.93
CA ARG A 47 -8.73 0.25 4.14
C ARG A 47 -8.32 -0.11 2.71
N ILE A 48 -7.52 0.74 2.06
CA ILE A 48 -6.99 0.50 0.71
C ILE A 48 -6.10 -0.74 0.70
N LYS A 49 -5.14 -0.82 1.64
CA LYS A 49 -4.22 -1.97 1.77
C LYS A 49 -4.99 -3.27 1.88
N LYS A 50 -5.98 -3.35 2.78
CA LYS A 50 -6.82 -4.55 2.96
C LYS A 50 -7.57 -4.96 1.69
N LEU A 51 -8.08 -3.99 0.93
CA LEU A 51 -8.77 -4.27 -0.35
C LEU A 51 -7.78 -4.77 -1.42
N ALA A 52 -6.61 -4.14 -1.52
CA ALA A 52 -5.58 -4.54 -2.48
C ALA A 52 -4.99 -5.92 -2.14
N GLU A 53 -4.76 -6.24 -0.86
CA GLU A 53 -4.33 -7.57 -0.40
C GLU A 53 -5.36 -8.66 -0.73
N LYS A 54 -6.66 -8.33 -0.57
CA LYS A 54 -7.75 -9.23 -0.94
C LYS A 54 -7.74 -9.52 -2.44
N GLU A 55 -7.56 -8.50 -3.28
CA GLU A 55 -7.50 -8.67 -4.74
C GLU A 55 -6.24 -9.44 -5.17
N ARG A 56 -5.08 -9.12 -4.59
CA ARG A 56 -3.83 -9.88 -4.77
C ARG A 56 -4.05 -11.36 -4.44
N SER A 57 -4.68 -11.65 -3.31
CA SER A 57 -4.99 -13.03 -2.89
C SER A 57 -5.92 -13.73 -3.88
N ALA A 58 -6.92 -13.02 -4.43
CA ALA A 58 -7.79 -13.56 -5.47
C ALA A 58 -7.02 -13.87 -6.76
N HIS A 59 -6.07 -13.02 -7.15
CA HIS A 59 -5.19 -13.25 -8.31
C HIS A 59 -4.22 -14.43 -8.09
N ILE A 60 -3.67 -14.60 -6.89
CA ILE A 60 -2.85 -15.76 -6.52
C ILE A 60 -3.68 -17.04 -6.63
N LYS A 61 -4.89 -17.08 -6.07
CA LYS A 61 -5.79 -18.25 -6.14
C LYS A 61 -6.16 -18.64 -7.58
N LYS A 62 -6.22 -17.66 -8.48
CA LYS A 62 -6.48 -17.89 -9.92
C LYS A 62 -5.21 -18.27 -10.72
N GLY A 63 -4.04 -18.29 -10.07
CA GLY A 63 -2.74 -18.51 -10.73
C GLY A 63 -2.32 -17.37 -11.65
N TRP A 64 -2.89 -16.17 -11.48
CA TRP A 64 -2.59 -15.00 -12.31
C TRP A 64 -1.39 -14.24 -11.79
N TRP A 65 -1.21 -14.24 -10.47
CA TRP A 65 -0.12 -13.58 -9.80
C TRP A 65 1.19 -14.36 -10.01
N LYS A 66 2.04 -13.85 -10.91
CA LYS A 66 3.39 -14.37 -11.11
C LYS A 66 4.35 -13.47 -10.35
N GLU A 67 5.00 -13.99 -9.32
CA GLU A 67 6.14 -13.33 -8.71
C GLU A 67 7.24 -13.21 -9.77
N GLU A 68 7.77 -12.00 -9.94
CA GLU A 68 9.00 -11.87 -10.73
C GLU A 68 10.09 -12.57 -9.93
N PRO A 69 10.94 -13.41 -10.56
CA PRO A 69 12.12 -13.89 -9.87
C PRO A 69 12.90 -12.66 -9.45
N GLU A 70 13.21 -12.57 -8.15
CA GLU A 70 14.14 -11.57 -7.64
C GLU A 70 15.35 -11.59 -8.57
N ARG A 71 15.64 -10.45 -9.20
CA ARG A 71 16.83 -10.31 -10.00
C ARG A 71 17.97 -10.34 -9.01
N GLY A 72 18.42 -11.55 -8.67
CA GLY A 72 19.56 -11.78 -7.81
C GLY A 72 20.67 -10.89 -8.32
N ASP A 73 21.15 -10.03 -7.43
CA ASP A 73 22.22 -9.10 -7.71
C ASP A 73 23.39 -9.90 -8.30
N ALA A 74 23.59 -9.74 -9.60
CA ALA A 74 24.79 -10.18 -10.27
C ALA A 74 25.89 -9.19 -9.90
N ILE A 75 26.58 -9.44 -8.78
CA ILE A 75 27.95 -8.95 -8.53
C ILE A 75 28.73 -10.06 -7.83
#